data_AF-A0A8J9THC4-F1
#
_entry.id   AF-A0A8J9THC4-F1
#
_cell.length_a   1.000
_cell.length_b   1.000
_cell.length_c   1.000
_cell.angle_alpha   90.00
_cell.angle_beta   90.00
_cell.angle_gamma   90.00
#
_symmetry.space_group_name_H-M   'P 1'
#
loop_
_entity.id
_entity.type
_entity.pdbx_description
1 polymer ?
#
loop_
_entity_poly.entity_id
_entity_poly.type
_entity_poly.pdbx_seq_one_letter_code
_entity_poly.pdbx_strand_id
1 'polypeptide(L)'
;MNMVSLDICKRSIGLDSVNVSFLRDEGTQAGKKPFPLVITPRWESSLSFLTTWMEANRAWLDERLLQYGAVLIRGFEIDSGADMQKAMRSFQPKLNNTYRGTSPRNLIPGTEYIFSA
;
A
#
# COMPACT_ATOMS: atom_id res chain seq x y z
N MET A 1 -24.33 -24.17 -19.54
CA MET A 1 -24.59 -22.72 -19.55
C MET A 1 -23.58 -22.04 -18.66
N ASN A 2 -22.63 -21.34 -19.26
CA ASN A 2 -21.70 -20.46 -18.55
C ASN A 2 -22.33 -19.06 -18.46
N MET A 3 -21.75 -18.19 -17.60
CA MET A 3 -21.93 -16.73 -17.57
C MET A 3 -22.99 -16.21 -16.58
N VAL A 4 -22.58 -15.91 -15.34
CA VAL A 4 -22.88 -14.62 -14.68
C VAL A 4 -21.78 -14.30 -13.66
N SER A 5 -21.30 -13.05 -13.66
CA SER A 5 -20.37 -12.41 -12.69
C SER A 5 -18.87 -12.37 -13.08
N LEU A 6 -18.59 -12.00 -14.33
CA LEU A 6 -17.57 -10.97 -14.58
C LEU A 6 -18.32 -9.62 -14.57
N ASP A 7 -17.63 -8.52 -14.26
CA ASP A 7 -18.14 -7.13 -14.26
C ASP A 7 -18.63 -6.54 -12.93
N ILE A 8 -17.77 -6.56 -11.91
CA ILE A 8 -17.56 -5.34 -11.13
C ILE A 8 -16.24 -4.76 -11.64
N CYS A 9 -16.33 -3.82 -12.59
CA CYS A 9 -15.17 -3.09 -13.08
C CYS A 9 -14.36 -2.55 -11.89
N LYS A 10 -13.16 -3.11 -11.72
CA LYS A 10 -12.06 -2.57 -10.90
C LYS A 10 -11.65 -1.21 -11.47
N ARG A 11 -12.44 -0.17 -11.18
CA ARG A 11 -12.21 1.17 -11.74
C ARG A 11 -11.21 1.87 -10.85
N SER A 12 -9.96 1.92 -11.29
CA SER A 12 -8.98 2.84 -10.72
C SER A 12 -9.41 4.27 -10.95
N ILE A 13 -9.36 5.10 -9.91
CA ILE A 13 -9.69 6.52 -9.98
C ILE A 13 -8.48 7.35 -9.54
N GLY A 14 -8.28 8.50 -10.18
CA GLY A 14 -7.27 9.46 -9.75
C GLY A 14 -5.85 8.93 -9.74
N LEU A 15 -5.44 8.04 -10.65
CA LEU A 15 -4.03 7.58 -10.71
C LEU A 15 -3.06 8.74 -11.03
N ASP A 16 -3.56 9.79 -11.66
CA ASP A 16 -2.88 11.05 -11.95
C ASP A 16 -2.74 11.97 -10.72
N SER A 17 -3.50 11.72 -9.63
CA SER A 17 -3.39 12.48 -8.37
C SER A 17 -2.19 12.10 -7.50
N VAL A 18 -1.43 11.09 -7.91
CA VAL A 18 -0.16 10.68 -7.30
C VAL A 18 0.97 10.72 -8.31
N ASN A 19 2.20 10.74 -7.82
CA ASN A 19 3.38 10.47 -8.63
C ASN A 19 3.73 8.99 -8.48
N VAL A 20 4.10 8.35 -9.59
CA VAL A 20 4.57 6.97 -9.62
C VAL A 20 5.96 6.97 -10.22
N SER A 21 6.92 6.45 -9.48
CA SER A 21 8.32 6.34 -9.89
C SER A 21 8.91 5.04 -9.37
N PHE A 22 10.20 4.83 -9.58
CA PHE A 22 10.94 3.75 -8.93
C PHE A 22 12.03 4.35 -8.08
N LEU A 23 12.34 3.69 -6.97
CA LEU A 23 13.52 4.04 -6.20
C LEU A 23 14.73 3.78 -7.09
N ARG A 24 15.49 4.83 -7.42
CA ARG A 24 16.71 4.69 -8.19
C ARG A 24 17.77 4.14 -7.26
N ASP A 25 18.28 2.97 -7.58
CA ASP A 25 19.54 2.49 -7.04
C ASP A 25 20.66 3.00 -7.97
N GLU A 26 21.63 3.74 -7.44
CA GLU A 26 22.81 4.15 -8.22
C GLU A 26 23.61 2.92 -8.72
N GLY A 27 23.33 1.73 -8.18
CA GLY A 27 23.89 0.44 -8.62
C GLY A 27 22.99 -0.42 -9.52
N THR A 28 21.94 0.13 -10.17
CA THR A 28 21.02 -0.67 -11.00
C THR A 28 21.76 -1.37 -12.13
N GLN A 29 22.16 -2.64 -11.91
CA GLN A 29 22.83 -3.45 -12.92
C GLN A 29 21.91 -3.68 -14.12
N ALA A 30 22.48 -3.58 -15.33
CA ALA A 30 21.78 -3.83 -16.58
C ALA A 30 21.03 -5.17 -16.51
N GLY A 31 19.71 -5.14 -16.71
CA GLY A 31 18.85 -6.33 -16.72
C GLY A 31 17.99 -6.56 -15.47
N LYS A 32 18.15 -5.79 -14.38
CA LYS A 32 17.22 -5.86 -13.23
C LYS A 32 16.00 -4.96 -13.43
N LYS A 33 14.82 -5.49 -13.08
CA LYS A 33 13.57 -4.69 -13.03
C LYS A 33 13.69 -3.62 -11.95
N PRO A 34 13.22 -2.40 -12.18
CA PRO A 34 13.30 -1.33 -11.19
C PRO A 34 12.41 -1.66 -9.98
N PHE A 35 12.93 -1.41 -8.78
CA PHE A 35 12.34 -1.85 -7.51
C PHE A 35 12.82 -0.96 -6.34
N PRO A 36 11.94 -0.66 -5.36
CA PRO A 36 10.49 -0.80 -5.38
C PRO A 36 9.80 0.26 -6.26
N LEU A 37 8.52 0.01 -6.60
CA LEU A 37 7.64 1.07 -7.09
C LEU A 37 7.44 2.09 -5.95
N VAL A 38 7.56 3.39 -6.22
CA VAL A 38 7.39 4.46 -5.25
C VAL A 38 6.17 5.30 -5.64
N ILE A 39 5.26 5.49 -4.69
CA ILE A 39 4.08 6.35 -4.83
C ILE A 39 4.21 7.51 -3.86
N THR A 40 4.14 8.73 -4.38
CA THR A 40 4.18 9.96 -3.57
C THR A 40 2.97 10.85 -3.90
N PRO A 41 2.54 11.75 -2.99
CA PRO A 41 1.49 12.70 -3.32
C PRO A 41 1.93 13.57 -4.50
N ARG A 42 0.97 13.93 -5.37
CA ARG A 42 1.17 14.96 -6.38
C ARG A 42 0.68 16.32 -5.90
N TRP A 43 -0.50 16.33 -5.27
CA TRP A 43 -1.18 17.56 -4.87
C TRP A 43 -1.59 17.57 -3.40
N GLU A 44 -1.98 16.41 -2.87
CA GLU A 44 -2.58 16.27 -1.54
C GLU A 44 -1.90 15.12 -0.78
N SER A 45 -1.46 15.37 0.45
CA SER A 45 -0.66 14.45 1.28
C SER A 45 -1.41 13.85 2.47
N SER A 46 -2.61 14.33 2.78
CA SER A 46 -3.34 13.92 3.98
C SER A 46 -3.65 12.43 4.04
N LEU A 47 -3.74 11.93 5.28
CA LEU A 47 -4.21 10.58 5.56
C LEU A 47 -5.58 10.30 4.95
N SER A 48 -6.49 11.27 4.96
CA SER A 48 -7.84 11.11 4.41
C SER A 48 -7.77 10.82 2.91
N PHE A 49 -7.03 11.63 2.16
CA PHE A 49 -6.80 11.40 0.74
C PHE A 49 -6.17 10.03 0.49
N LEU A 50 -5.08 9.71 1.20
CA LEU A 50 -4.38 8.44 1.03
C LEU A 50 -5.32 7.24 1.25
N THR A 51 -6.11 7.27 2.32
CA THR A 51 -7.00 6.15 2.66
C THR A 51 -8.06 5.94 1.60
N THR A 52 -8.78 6.99 1.19
CA THR A 52 -9.78 6.93 0.12
C THR A 52 -9.17 6.49 -1.22
N TRP A 53 -7.99 7.02 -1.56
CA TRP A 53 -7.32 6.68 -2.81
C TRP A 53 -6.91 5.21 -2.84
N MET A 54 -6.33 4.67 -1.77
CA MET A 54 -5.94 3.26 -1.70
C MET A 54 -7.16 2.33 -1.72
N GLU A 55 -8.27 2.69 -1.07
CA GLU A 55 -9.51 1.90 -1.09
C GLU A 55 -10.08 1.75 -2.50
N ALA A 56 -10.09 2.84 -3.26
CA ALA A 56 -10.58 2.86 -4.63
C ALA A 56 -9.61 2.17 -5.61
N ASN A 57 -8.32 2.10 -5.27
CA ASN A 57 -7.27 1.58 -6.16
C ASN A 57 -6.66 0.23 -5.69
N ARG A 58 -7.29 -0.49 -4.75
CA ARG A 58 -6.77 -1.77 -4.21
C ARG A 58 -6.33 -2.75 -5.28
N ALA A 59 -7.19 -2.99 -6.28
CA ALA A 59 -6.88 -3.95 -7.34
C ALA A 59 -5.64 -3.54 -8.16
N TRP A 60 -5.47 -2.24 -8.41
CA TRP A 60 -4.29 -1.74 -9.09
C TRP A 60 -3.06 -1.86 -8.20
N LEU A 61 -3.15 -1.55 -6.90
CA LEU A 61 -2.06 -1.74 -5.93
C LEU A 61 -1.65 -3.21 -5.81
N ASP A 62 -2.61 -4.14 -5.80
CA ASP A 62 -2.36 -5.59 -5.80
C ASP A 62 -1.59 -6.01 -7.05
N GLU A 63 -1.99 -5.52 -8.23
CA GLU A 63 -1.28 -5.80 -9.48
C GLU A 63 0.15 -5.23 -9.47
N ARG A 64 0.37 -4.05 -8.90
CA ARG A 64 1.72 -3.46 -8.75
C ARG A 64 2.57 -4.24 -7.74
N LEU A 65 2.01 -4.65 -6.61
CA LEU A 65 2.69 -5.49 -5.64
C LEU A 65 3.08 -6.84 -6.25
N LEU A 66 2.19 -7.46 -7.03
CA LEU A 66 2.49 -8.72 -7.73
C LEU A 66 3.58 -8.55 -8.81
N GLN A 67 3.52 -7.44 -9.57
CA GLN A 67 4.45 -7.19 -10.66
C GLN A 67 5.85 -6.82 -10.19
N TYR A 68 5.95 -5.98 -9.14
CA TYR A 68 7.21 -5.39 -8.70
C TYR A 68 7.72 -5.98 -7.39
N GLY A 69 6.91 -6.71 -6.62
CA GLY A 69 7.29 -7.33 -5.35
C GLY A 69 7.18 -6.40 -4.13
N ALA A 70 7.25 -5.09 -4.32
CA ALA A 70 6.99 -4.11 -3.26
C ALA A 70 6.57 -2.75 -3.83
N VAL A 71 5.76 -2.05 -3.05
CA VAL A 71 5.32 -0.67 -3.28
C VAL A 71 5.65 0.15 -2.03
N LEU A 72 6.36 1.25 -2.22
CA LEU A 72 6.69 2.22 -1.19
C LEU A 72 5.73 3.41 -1.28
N ILE A 73 4.91 3.58 -0.26
CA ILE A 73 4.06 4.76 -0.08
C ILE A 73 4.86 5.79 0.72
N ARG A 74 5.15 6.97 0.15
CA ARG A 74 6.08 7.95 0.72
C ARG A 74 5.54 9.38 0.61
N GLY A 75 5.76 10.18 1.65
CA GLY A 75 5.43 11.62 1.66
C GLY A 75 3.98 11.95 2.02
N PHE A 76 3.22 10.96 2.49
CA PHE A 76 1.89 11.17 3.05
C PHE A 76 1.96 11.39 4.56
N GLU A 77 0.97 12.08 5.10
CA GLU A 77 0.82 12.39 6.53
C GLU A 77 0.40 11.13 7.30
N ILE A 78 1.40 10.42 7.84
CA ILE A 78 1.24 9.25 8.71
C ILE A 78 2.12 9.49 9.94
N ASP A 79 1.54 10.12 10.98
CA ASP A 79 2.30 10.61 12.13
C ASP A 79 2.20 9.68 13.35
N SER A 80 1.32 8.67 13.30
CA SER A 80 1.09 7.75 14.40
C SER A 80 0.86 6.30 13.95
N GLY A 81 0.96 5.36 14.90
CA GLY A 81 0.56 3.98 14.66
C GLY A 81 -0.92 3.83 14.29
N ALA A 82 -1.80 4.68 14.82
CA ALA A 82 -3.22 4.66 14.46
C ALA A 82 -3.43 5.08 12.99
N ASP A 83 -2.68 6.07 12.51
CA ASP A 83 -2.72 6.51 11.11
C ASP A 83 -2.20 5.42 10.18
N MET A 84 -1.08 4.80 10.54
CA MET A 84 -0.52 3.66 9.80
C MET A 84 -1.54 2.53 9.69
N GLN A 85 -2.21 2.20 10.81
CA GLN A 85 -3.24 1.17 10.81
C GLN A 85 -4.44 1.53 9.92
N LYS A 86 -4.88 2.79 9.95
CA LYS A 86 -5.97 3.28 9.10
C LYS A 86 -5.61 3.16 7.62
N ALA A 87 -4.41 3.59 7.24
CA ALA A 87 -3.86 3.41 5.90
C ALA A 87 -3.78 1.92 5.50
N MET A 88 -3.22 1.06 6.35
CA MET A 88 -3.09 -0.37 6.07
C MET A 88 -4.44 -1.05 5.85
N ARG A 89 -5.46 -0.73 6.64
CA ARG A 89 -6.82 -1.29 6.46
C ARG A 89 -7.50 -0.82 5.20
N SER A 90 -7.23 0.42 4.79
CA SER A 90 -7.78 0.98 3.57
C SER A 90 -7.24 0.22 2.35
N PHE A 91 -5.98 -0.24 2.38
CA PHE A 91 -5.46 -1.17 1.38
C PHE A 91 -5.93 -2.63 1.59
N GLN A 92 -5.67 -3.22 2.76
CA GLN A 92 -5.99 -4.61 3.10
C GLN A 92 -7.02 -4.67 4.24
N PRO A 93 -8.32 -4.90 3.96
CA PRO A 93 -9.36 -4.88 4.99
C PRO A 93 -9.31 -6.07 5.96
N LYS A 94 -8.61 -7.15 5.62
CA LYS A 94 -8.52 -8.37 6.43
C LYS A 94 -7.12 -8.53 7.04
N LEU A 95 -6.66 -7.53 7.78
CA LEU A 95 -5.41 -7.65 8.56
C LEU A 95 -5.53 -8.78 9.59
N ASN A 96 -4.42 -9.45 9.85
CA ASN A 96 -4.31 -10.46 10.90
C ASN A 96 -3.15 -10.11 11.84
N ASN A 97 -3.25 -10.54 13.08
CA ASN A 97 -2.24 -10.37 14.11
C ASN A 97 -1.88 -11.71 14.79
N THR A 98 -2.19 -12.84 14.15
CA THR A 98 -1.84 -14.16 14.66
C THR A 98 -0.33 -14.31 14.74
N TYR A 99 0.19 -14.30 15.97
CA TYR A 99 1.61 -14.42 16.23
C TYR A 99 2.11 -15.85 15.95
N ARG A 100 3.13 -15.98 15.10
CA ARG A 100 3.69 -17.28 14.67
C ARG A 100 5.05 -17.60 15.31
N GLY A 101 5.39 -16.96 16.43
CA GLY A 101 6.58 -17.32 17.22
C GLY A 101 7.92 -16.78 16.68
N THR A 102 7.92 -15.60 16.04
CA THR A 102 9.16 -14.90 15.63
C THR A 102 9.75 -14.09 16.81
N SER A 103 10.70 -13.16 16.58
CA SER A 103 11.16 -12.22 17.62
C SER A 103 9.97 -11.54 18.34
N PRO A 104 10.09 -11.24 19.65
CA PRO A 104 9.06 -10.53 20.40
C PRO A 104 8.61 -9.26 19.67
N ARG A 105 7.31 -9.00 19.65
CA ARG A 105 6.70 -7.85 18.96
C ARG A 105 5.82 -7.11 19.97
N ASN A 106 6.07 -5.83 20.17
CA ASN A 106 5.26 -5.01 21.07
C ASN A 106 4.15 -4.33 20.28
N LEU A 107 2.91 -4.53 20.69
CA LEU A 107 1.76 -3.83 20.10
C LEU A 107 1.88 -2.33 20.41
N ILE A 108 1.75 -1.48 19.39
CA ILE A 108 1.71 -0.04 19.59
C ILE A 108 0.39 0.32 20.29
N PRO A 109 0.42 1.06 21.42
CA PRO A 109 -0.80 1.46 22.13
C PRO A 109 -1.83 2.15 21.22
N GLY A 110 -3.11 1.79 21.38
CA GLY A 110 -4.19 2.32 20.54
C GLY A 110 -4.30 1.68 19.14
N THR A 111 -3.56 0.59 18.89
CA THR A 111 -3.64 -0.19 17.65
C THR A 111 -3.94 -1.66 17.92
N GLU A 112 -4.32 -2.39 16.88
CA GLU A 112 -4.64 -3.83 16.89
C GLU A 112 -3.66 -4.64 16.01
N TYR A 113 -3.05 -3.98 15.01
CA TYR A 113 -2.27 -4.61 13.95
C TYR A 113 -0.88 -3.99 13.74
N ILE A 114 -0.49 -2.98 14.54
CA ILE A 114 0.81 -2.31 14.39
C ILE A 114 1.71 -2.71 15.54
N PHE A 115 2.87 -3.25 15.19
CA PHE A 115 3.83 -3.78 16.15
C PHE A 115 5.22 -3.22 15.89
N SER A 116 5.96 -2.89 16.94
CA SER A 116 7.40 -2.65 16.86
C SER A 116 8.19 -3.92 17.19
N ALA A 117 9.39 -4.02 16.63
CA ALA A 117 10.40 -4.98 17.05
C ALA A 117 11.23 -4.42 18.22
#